data_AF-A0A9D6IDQ6-F1
#
_entry.id   AF-A0A9D6IDQ6-F1
#
_cell.length_a   1.000
_cell.length_b   1.000
_cell.length_c   1.000
_cell.angle_alpha   90.00
_cell.angle_beta   90.00
_cell.angle_gamma   90.00
#
_symmetry.space_group_name_H-M   'P 1'
#
loop_
_entity.id
_entity.type
_entity.pdbx_description
1 polymer ?
#
loop_
_entity_poly.entity_id
_entity_poly.type
_entity_poly.pdbx_seq_one_letter_code
_entity_poly.pdbx_strand_id
1 'polypeptide(L)'
;MSSKRQNWIDALKGIAICAVVLGHSWDIFSEYKIPFIWKHLVFTIPWFIFLAGITNGSSYDRKKDSLFSFYSKRSRLFIDYIFAALTAYFLLTPQADLTKLTSLLFNFTLQPTFYFVNLILQLYIIFPFLYFISRKGKILPFLSVPVVFVISFWLLWEMGMPPWPFSSAGRLFGAGYLFIFYLGILYSRIKPGKFILLFLSFVFIAAEIRYMILPSFPPEISPTFFSFTWSILFIFPFILIFRSKMRLFPLEFLGRHALYIYLYHYLILLLSRKYLASFPYIIILVLSFLLPLSISAIRNKVARGVIYYL
;
A
#
# COMPACT_ATOMS: atom_id res chain seq x y z
N MET A 1 -25.84 -0.57 14.36
CA MET A 1 -25.66 0.20 13.10
C MET A 1 -24.54 -0.41 12.27
N SER A 2 -24.85 -0.98 11.09
CA SER A 2 -23.86 -1.61 10.21
C SER A 2 -22.77 -0.60 9.80
N SER A 3 -21.49 -0.93 9.99
CA SER A 3 -20.40 -0.06 9.54
C SER A 3 -20.44 0.06 8.03
N LYS A 4 -20.95 1.19 7.51
CA LYS A 4 -21.02 1.42 6.07
C LYS A 4 -19.59 1.45 5.52
N ARG A 5 -19.22 0.40 4.78
CA ARG A 5 -17.94 0.27 4.08
C ARG A 5 -17.74 1.52 3.23
N GLN A 6 -16.53 2.08 3.27
CA GLN A 6 -16.23 3.32 2.54
C GLN A 6 -15.76 2.97 1.14
N ASN A 7 -16.69 2.86 0.19
CA ASN A 7 -16.43 2.47 -1.20
C ASN A 7 -15.32 3.30 -1.86
N TRP A 8 -15.22 4.60 -1.55
CA TRP A 8 -14.17 5.46 -2.10
C TRP A 8 -12.75 5.02 -1.67
N ILE A 9 -12.59 4.46 -0.45
CA ILE A 9 -11.30 3.90 -0.01
C ILE A 9 -10.97 2.67 -0.85
N ASP A 10 -11.95 1.81 -1.12
CA ASP A 10 -11.74 0.64 -1.96
C ASP A 10 -11.41 1.07 -3.40
N ALA A 11 -12.10 2.04 -3.98
CA ALA A 11 -11.78 2.55 -5.32
C ALA A 11 -10.32 3.04 -5.44
N LEU A 12 -9.85 3.81 -4.45
CA LEU A 12 -8.46 4.27 -4.40
C LEU A 12 -7.45 3.12 -4.26
N LYS A 13 -7.77 2.10 -3.44
CA LYS A 13 -6.97 0.86 -3.39
C LYS A 13 -6.97 0.12 -4.72
N GLY A 14 -8.09 0.14 -5.44
CA GLY A 14 -8.23 -0.40 -6.79
C GLY A 14 -7.25 0.26 -7.77
N ILE A 15 -7.20 1.59 -7.78
CA ILE A 15 -6.24 2.33 -8.62
C ILE A 15 -4.81 2.01 -8.22
N ALA A 16 -4.50 2.07 -6.92
CA ALA A 16 -3.16 1.78 -6.43
C ALA A 16 -2.72 0.35 -6.80
N ILE A 17 -3.60 -0.65 -6.65
CA ILE A 17 -3.24 -2.03 -6.99
C ILE A 17 -3.05 -2.23 -8.49
N CYS A 18 -3.86 -1.58 -9.32
CA CYS A 18 -3.66 -1.61 -10.77
C CYS A 18 -2.29 -1.06 -11.17
N ALA A 19 -1.89 0.07 -10.57
CA ALA A 19 -0.60 0.69 -10.82
C ALA A 19 0.58 -0.16 -10.30
N VAL A 20 0.43 -0.85 -9.16
CA VAL A 20 1.46 -1.81 -8.68
C VAL A 20 1.64 -2.96 -9.68
N VAL A 21 0.54 -3.58 -10.08
CA VAL A 21 0.58 -4.72 -11.01
C VAL A 21 1.18 -4.29 -12.34
N LEU A 22 0.79 -3.12 -12.86
CA LEU A 22 1.36 -2.57 -14.09
C LEU A 22 2.87 -2.31 -13.94
N GLY A 23 3.29 -1.66 -12.85
CA GLY A 23 4.70 -1.38 -12.57
C GLY A 23 5.55 -2.63 -12.56
N HIS A 24 5.17 -3.65 -11.78
CA HIS A 24 5.90 -4.92 -11.75
C HIS A 24 5.81 -5.71 -13.06
N SER A 25 4.69 -5.62 -13.79
CA SER A 25 4.60 -6.25 -15.10
C SER A 25 5.57 -5.63 -16.10
N TRP A 26 5.81 -4.32 -16.03
CA TRP A 26 6.81 -3.63 -16.85
C TRP A 26 8.24 -3.85 -16.37
N ASP A 27 8.45 -4.19 -15.11
CA ASP A 27 9.78 -4.58 -14.63
C ASP A 27 10.14 -6.01 -15.10
N ILE A 28 9.15 -6.91 -15.21
CA ILE A 28 9.34 -8.30 -15.68
C ILE A 28 9.30 -8.41 -17.22
N PHE A 29 8.41 -7.66 -17.86
CA PHE A 29 8.23 -7.60 -19.32
C PHE A 29 8.58 -6.20 -19.82
N SER A 30 9.86 -5.85 -19.71
CA SER A 30 10.38 -4.51 -20.01
C SER A 30 10.11 -4.03 -21.43
N GLU A 31 9.93 -4.94 -22.38
CA GLU A 31 9.60 -4.63 -23.77
C GLU A 31 8.24 -3.93 -23.94
N TYR A 32 7.31 -4.04 -22.98
CA TYR A 32 6.02 -3.36 -23.00
C TYR A 32 5.99 -2.09 -22.15
N LYS A 33 7.11 -1.71 -21.53
CA LYS A 33 7.21 -0.57 -20.61
C LYS A 33 7.02 0.74 -21.37
N ILE A 34 6.13 1.59 -20.88
CA ILE A 34 5.97 2.97 -21.34
C ILE A 34 6.69 3.89 -20.35
N PRO A 35 7.92 4.39 -20.64
CA PRO A 35 8.73 5.08 -19.65
C PRO A 35 8.05 6.32 -19.05
N PHE A 36 7.32 7.06 -19.89
CA PHE A 36 6.57 8.24 -19.47
C PHE A 36 5.49 7.91 -18.42
N ILE A 37 4.82 6.76 -18.51
CA ILE A 37 3.80 6.38 -17.54
C ILE A 37 4.45 5.76 -16.30
N TRP A 38 5.53 4.99 -16.47
CA TRP A 38 6.19 4.27 -15.37
C TRP A 38 6.68 5.21 -14.25
N LYS A 39 7.23 6.39 -14.60
CA LYS A 39 7.66 7.40 -13.60
C LYS A 39 6.51 7.87 -12.70
N HIS A 40 5.26 7.79 -13.19
CA HIS A 40 4.09 8.14 -12.41
C HIS A 40 3.55 6.98 -11.57
N LEU A 41 4.10 5.75 -11.61
CA LEU A 41 3.60 4.62 -10.80
C LEU A 41 4.16 4.59 -9.36
N VAL A 42 5.09 5.49 -9.03
CA VAL A 42 5.77 5.55 -7.72
C VAL A 42 4.83 5.90 -6.56
N PHE A 43 3.62 6.39 -6.82
CA PHE A 43 2.66 6.78 -5.77
C PHE A 43 1.97 5.63 -5.05
N THR A 44 2.09 4.42 -5.58
CA THR A 44 1.26 3.28 -5.19
C THR A 44 1.44 2.87 -3.73
N ILE A 45 2.67 2.73 -3.24
CA ILE A 45 2.95 2.33 -1.87
C ILE A 45 2.51 3.41 -0.88
N PRO A 46 2.90 4.70 -1.04
CA PRO A 46 2.39 5.77 -0.18
C PRO A 46 0.86 5.82 -0.10
N TRP A 47 0.15 5.57 -1.21
CA TRP A 47 -1.32 5.51 -1.21
C TRP A 47 -1.85 4.40 -0.30
N PHE A 48 -1.33 3.17 -0.43
CA PHE A 48 -1.77 2.09 0.44
C PHE A 48 -1.50 2.40 1.91
N ILE A 49 -0.35 2.99 2.22
CA ILE A 49 0.06 3.35 3.57
C ILE A 49 -0.86 4.42 4.16
N PHE A 50 -1.14 5.48 3.39
CA PHE A 50 -2.08 6.53 3.79
C PHE A 50 -3.49 5.98 4.03
N LEU A 51 -4.01 5.17 3.09
CA LEU A 51 -5.34 4.56 3.21
C LEU A 51 -5.41 3.55 4.36
N ALA A 52 -4.30 2.86 4.68
CA ALA A 52 -4.20 2.01 5.86
C ALA A 52 -4.31 2.85 7.14
N GLY A 53 -3.67 4.02 7.20
CA GLY A 53 -3.81 4.98 8.30
C GLY A 53 -5.27 5.41 8.48
N ILE A 54 -5.95 5.80 7.38
CA ILE A 54 -7.37 6.18 7.41
C ILE A 54 -8.26 5.05 7.90
N THR A 55 -8.05 3.85 7.36
CA THR A 55 -8.87 2.68 7.67
C THR A 55 -8.72 2.29 9.14
N ASN A 56 -7.49 2.28 9.66
CA ASN A 56 -7.21 1.95 11.05
C ASN A 56 -7.73 3.02 12.00
N GLY A 57 -7.46 4.30 11.75
CA GLY A 57 -7.95 5.40 12.56
C GLY A 57 -9.49 5.40 12.64
N SER A 58 -10.15 5.27 11.48
CA SER A 58 -11.62 5.22 11.42
C SER A 58 -12.19 3.97 12.10
N SER A 59 -11.53 2.81 11.98
CA SER A 59 -12.01 1.57 12.61
C SER A 59 -11.86 1.61 14.13
N TYR A 60 -10.72 2.09 14.61
CA TYR A 60 -10.41 2.16 16.03
C TYR A 60 -11.33 3.16 16.75
N ASP A 61 -11.58 4.32 16.13
CA ASP A 61 -12.49 5.34 16.67
C ASP A 61 -13.92 4.81 16.84
N ARG A 62 -14.43 4.08 15.84
CA ARG A 62 -15.78 3.53 15.86
C ARG A 62 -15.97 2.39 16.84
N LYS A 63 -15.01 1.46 16.89
CA LYS A 63 -15.14 0.23 17.67
C LYS A 63 -14.67 0.36 19.11
N LYS A 64 -13.88 1.40 19.41
CA LYS A 64 -13.17 1.55 20.69
C LYS A 64 -12.46 0.24 21.07
N ASP A 65 -11.82 -0.38 20.07
CA ASP A 65 -11.19 -1.70 20.20
C ASP A 65 -10.12 -1.67 21.31
N SER A 66 -10.05 -2.74 22.11
CA SER A 66 -8.87 -2.97 22.97
C SER A 66 -7.63 -3.24 22.12
N LEU A 67 -6.43 -3.06 22.69
CA LEU A 67 -5.17 -3.36 21.99
C LEU A 67 -5.12 -4.82 21.50
N PHE A 68 -5.54 -5.76 22.34
CA PHE A 68 -5.59 -7.17 21.97
C PHE A 68 -6.54 -7.43 20.77
N SER A 69 -7.76 -6.87 20.83
CA SER A 69 -8.73 -6.95 19.73
C SER A 69 -8.19 -6.32 18.44
N PHE A 70 -7.45 -5.22 18.56
CA PHE A 70 -6.82 -4.55 17.42
C PHE A 70 -5.80 -5.47 16.73
N TYR A 71 -4.86 -6.05 17.48
CA TYR A 71 -3.81 -6.91 16.92
C TYR A 71 -4.36 -8.25 16.42
N SER A 72 -5.25 -8.89 17.17
CA SER A 72 -5.87 -10.17 16.78
C SER A 72 -6.59 -10.09 15.43
N LYS A 73 -7.33 -9.00 15.16
CA LYS A 73 -7.99 -8.83 13.84
C LYS A 73 -7.01 -8.64 12.68
N ARG A 74 -5.79 -8.20 12.98
CA ARG A 74 -4.74 -7.85 12.00
C ARG A 74 -3.71 -8.95 11.82
N SER A 75 -3.60 -9.90 12.75
CA SER A 75 -2.78 -11.11 12.57
C SER A 75 -3.24 -11.95 11.38
N ARG A 76 -4.50 -11.81 10.95
CA ARG A 76 -5.01 -12.42 9.71
C ARG A 76 -4.18 -12.04 8.47
N LEU A 77 -3.58 -10.84 8.45
CA LEU A 77 -2.64 -10.41 7.40
C LEU A 77 -1.40 -11.32 7.36
N PHE A 78 -0.87 -11.67 8.53
CA PHE A 78 0.28 -12.56 8.63
C PHE A 78 -0.05 -13.97 8.14
N ILE A 79 -1.24 -14.47 8.48
CA ILE A 79 -1.72 -15.78 7.97
C ILE A 79 -1.77 -15.78 6.44
N ASP A 80 -2.36 -14.75 5.82
CA ASP A 80 -2.41 -14.62 4.36
C ASP A 80 -1.03 -14.58 3.72
N TYR A 81 -0.12 -13.85 4.36
CA TYR A 81 1.27 -13.79 3.93
C TYR A 81 1.94 -15.17 3.99
N ILE A 82 1.80 -15.91 5.09
CA ILE A 82 2.40 -17.25 5.21
C ILE A 82 1.87 -18.17 4.11
N PHE A 83 0.57 -18.18 3.85
CA PHE A 83 0.01 -18.98 2.74
C PHE A 83 0.56 -18.58 1.38
N ALA A 84 0.63 -17.27 1.09
CA ALA A 84 1.19 -16.78 -0.16
C ALA A 84 2.67 -17.12 -0.30
N ALA A 85 3.43 -17.01 0.79
CA ALA A 85 4.84 -17.34 0.82
C ALA A 85 5.08 -18.84 0.62
N LEU A 86 4.39 -19.71 1.36
CA LEU A 86 4.48 -21.15 1.13
C LEU A 86 4.14 -21.52 -0.32
N THR A 87 3.05 -20.96 -0.86
CA THR A 87 2.66 -21.19 -2.26
C THR A 87 3.77 -20.80 -3.22
N ALA A 88 4.36 -19.62 -3.05
CA ALA A 88 5.45 -19.15 -3.90
C ALA A 88 6.71 -20.02 -3.75
N TYR A 89 7.04 -20.43 -2.53
CA TYR A 89 8.23 -21.23 -2.25
C TYR A 89 8.18 -22.56 -2.98
N PHE A 90 7.06 -23.29 -2.84
CA PHE A 90 6.89 -24.61 -3.46
C PHE A 90 6.75 -24.55 -4.98
N LEU A 91 6.27 -23.44 -5.56
CA LEU A 91 6.19 -23.28 -7.01
C LEU A 91 7.50 -22.81 -7.65
N LEU A 92 8.32 -22.07 -6.91
CA LEU A 92 9.58 -21.52 -7.42
C LEU A 92 10.81 -22.36 -7.07
N THR A 93 10.74 -23.17 -6.02
CA THR A 93 11.85 -23.97 -5.51
C THR A 93 11.51 -25.46 -5.62
N PRO A 94 12.13 -26.20 -6.57
CA PRO A 94 11.85 -27.63 -6.77
C PRO A 94 12.32 -28.52 -5.62
N GLN A 95 13.34 -28.10 -4.87
CA GLN A 95 13.89 -28.83 -3.72
C GLN A 95 13.46 -28.17 -2.41
N ALA A 96 12.86 -28.94 -1.51
CA ALA A 96 12.45 -28.46 -0.20
C ALA A 96 13.68 -28.31 0.73
N ASP A 97 14.03 -27.07 1.05
CA ASP A 97 15.03 -26.69 2.04
C ASP A 97 14.35 -25.87 3.15
N LEU A 98 14.10 -26.53 4.29
CA LEU A 98 13.41 -25.93 5.43
C LEU A 98 14.19 -24.76 6.05
N THR A 99 15.53 -24.81 6.04
CA THR A 99 16.38 -23.75 6.58
C THR A 99 16.27 -22.50 5.72
N LYS A 100 16.30 -22.68 4.40
CA LYS A 100 16.07 -21.58 3.46
C LYS A 100 14.64 -21.04 3.58
N LEU A 101 13.65 -21.92 3.70
CA LEU A 101 12.24 -21.52 3.84
C LEU A 101 12.03 -20.65 5.08
N THR A 102 12.54 -21.05 6.25
CA THR A 102 12.39 -20.27 7.49
C THR A 102 13.03 -18.89 7.35
N SER A 103 14.26 -18.82 6.83
CA SER A 103 14.93 -17.55 6.58
C SER A 103 14.13 -16.63 5.65
N LEU A 104 13.61 -17.16 4.53
CA LEU A 104 12.82 -16.38 3.57
C LEU A 104 11.46 -15.92 4.14
N LEU A 105 10.85 -16.72 5.02
CA LEU A 105 9.60 -16.38 5.72
C LEU A 105 9.79 -15.28 6.76
N PHE A 106 10.84 -15.35 7.58
CA PHE A 106 11.07 -14.33 8.63
C PHE A 106 11.60 -13.02 8.07
N ASN A 107 12.37 -13.07 6.98
CA ASN A 107 12.93 -11.89 6.35
C ASN A 107 11.99 -11.25 5.31
N PHE A 108 10.86 -11.87 4.98
CA PHE A 108 9.93 -11.39 3.95
C PHE A 108 10.57 -11.22 2.56
N THR A 109 11.59 -12.02 2.24
CA THR A 109 12.41 -11.89 1.03
C THR A 109 12.07 -12.88 -0.07
N LEU A 110 11.11 -13.78 0.13
CA LEU A 110 10.74 -14.79 -0.86
C LEU A 110 10.25 -14.20 -2.19
N GLN A 111 9.59 -13.05 -2.15
CA GLN A 111 9.26 -12.25 -3.33
C GLN A 111 9.60 -10.79 -3.06
N PRO A 112 10.02 -10.02 -4.09
CA PRO A 112 10.28 -8.59 -3.97
C PRO A 112 9.09 -7.78 -3.46
N THR A 113 7.86 -8.29 -3.53
CA THR A 113 6.68 -7.59 -3.02
C THR A 113 6.44 -7.82 -1.53
N PHE A 114 6.98 -8.88 -0.94
CA PHE A 114 6.63 -9.25 0.44
C PHE A 114 7.14 -8.29 1.51
N TYR A 115 8.12 -7.43 1.20
CA TYR A 115 8.54 -6.36 2.12
C TYR A 115 7.37 -5.49 2.59
N PHE A 116 6.33 -5.30 1.76
CA PHE A 116 5.22 -4.42 2.10
C PHE A 116 4.38 -4.99 3.25
N VAL A 117 4.30 -6.31 3.37
CA VAL A 117 3.65 -6.96 4.51
C VAL A 117 4.42 -6.64 5.79
N ASN A 118 5.75 -6.80 5.77
CA ASN A 118 6.62 -6.43 6.89
C ASN A 118 6.42 -4.96 7.28
N LEU A 119 6.49 -4.06 6.30
CA LEU A 119 6.24 -2.63 6.48
C LEU A 119 4.89 -2.35 7.17
N ILE A 120 3.80 -2.94 6.66
CA ILE A 120 2.46 -2.74 7.23
C ILE A 120 2.37 -3.28 8.66
N LEU A 121 2.97 -4.43 8.95
CA LEU A 121 2.99 -5.00 10.30
C LEU A 121 3.71 -4.06 11.28
N GLN A 122 4.86 -3.52 10.89
CA GLN A 122 5.58 -2.52 11.70
C GLN A 122 4.74 -1.27 11.97
N LEU A 123 4.04 -0.76 10.95
CA LEU A 123 3.13 0.38 11.11
C LEU A 123 1.93 0.06 12.01
N TYR A 124 1.43 -1.18 11.99
CA TYR A 124 0.36 -1.61 12.88
C TYR A 124 0.83 -1.74 14.32
N ILE A 125 2.08 -2.12 14.56
CA ILE A 125 2.68 -2.14 15.90
C ILE A 125 2.66 -0.75 16.52
N ILE A 126 3.15 0.28 15.79
CA ILE A 126 3.20 1.66 16.30
C ILE A 126 1.85 2.40 16.26
N PHE A 127 0.84 1.85 15.56
CA PHE A 127 -0.46 2.50 15.37
C PHE A 127 -1.12 3.00 16.67
N PRO A 128 -1.25 2.22 17.76
CA PRO A 128 -2.00 2.68 18.94
C PRO A 128 -1.40 3.92 19.59
N PHE A 129 -0.07 4.03 19.57
CA PHE A 129 0.66 5.19 20.07
C PHE A 129 0.38 6.43 19.21
N LEU A 130 0.53 6.31 17.90
CA LEU A 130 0.20 7.40 16.96
C LEU A 130 -1.27 7.81 17.07
N TYR A 131 -2.17 6.84 17.20
CA TYR A 131 -3.59 7.10 17.37
C TYR A 131 -3.86 7.85 18.68
N PHE A 132 -3.20 7.48 19.78
CA PHE A 132 -3.32 8.17 21.07
C PHE A 132 -2.91 9.64 20.98
N ILE A 133 -1.79 9.94 20.31
CA ILE A 133 -1.36 11.32 20.04
C ILE A 133 -2.42 12.05 19.21
N SER A 134 -2.93 11.43 18.14
CA SER A 134 -3.91 12.03 17.23
C SER A 134 -5.26 12.40 17.86
N ARG A 135 -5.57 11.88 19.07
CA ARG A 135 -6.82 12.18 19.79
C ARG A 135 -6.65 13.12 20.98
N LYS A 136 -5.42 13.46 21.36
CA LYS A 136 -5.16 14.19 22.62
C LYS A 136 -5.29 15.70 22.40
N GLY A 137 -6.50 16.21 22.65
CA GLY A 137 -6.81 17.63 22.50
C GLY A 137 -6.83 18.09 21.04
N LYS A 138 -6.92 19.42 20.84
CA LYS A 138 -6.96 20.02 19.50
C LYS A 138 -5.57 20.33 18.94
N ILE A 139 -4.59 20.64 19.79
CA ILE A 139 -3.28 21.19 19.39
C ILE A 139 -2.23 20.08 19.18
N LEU A 140 -2.18 19.08 20.06
CA LEU A 140 -1.15 18.04 20.03
C LEU A 140 -1.10 17.27 18.69
N PRO A 141 -2.23 16.92 18.05
CA PRO A 141 -2.20 16.27 16.74
C PRO A 141 -1.43 17.08 15.69
N PHE A 142 -1.55 18.42 15.70
CA PHE A 142 -0.81 19.29 14.78
C PHE A 142 0.66 19.44 15.16
N LEU A 143 0.97 19.61 16.45
CA LEU A 143 2.36 19.70 16.93
C LEU A 143 3.15 18.40 16.70
N SER A 144 2.48 17.26 16.69
CA SER A 144 3.12 15.97 16.43
C SER A 144 3.47 15.74 14.96
N VAL A 145 2.89 16.49 14.02
CA VAL A 145 3.20 16.37 12.58
C VAL A 145 4.69 16.62 12.30
N PRO A 146 5.29 17.76 12.70
CA PRO A 146 6.72 17.99 12.50
C PRO A 146 7.59 16.98 13.25
N VAL A 147 7.18 16.53 14.45
CA VAL A 147 7.92 15.51 15.21
C VAL A 147 7.95 14.17 14.49
N VAL A 148 6.80 13.66 14.06
CA VAL A 148 6.71 12.40 13.31
C VAL A 148 7.45 12.54 11.97
N PHE A 149 7.39 13.70 11.33
CA PHE A 149 8.16 13.99 10.11
C PHE A 149 9.67 13.89 10.35
N VAL A 150 10.19 14.56 11.39
CA VAL A 150 11.62 14.52 11.74
C VAL A 150 12.06 13.10 12.08
N ILE A 151 11.30 12.34 12.86
CA ILE A 151 11.60 10.93 13.16
C ILE A 151 11.63 10.10 11.87
N SER A 152 10.62 10.28 11.00
CA SER A 152 10.53 9.55 9.73
C SER A 152 11.70 9.86 8.80
N PHE A 153 12.16 11.10 8.78
CA PHE A 153 13.31 11.56 7.98
C PHE A 153 14.64 11.13 8.59
N TRP A 154 14.79 11.18 9.92
CA TRP A 154 15.97 10.70 10.63
C TRP A 154 16.20 9.19 10.38
N LEU A 155 15.13 8.38 10.44
CA LEU A 155 15.16 6.97 10.04
C LEU A 155 15.55 6.78 8.56
N LEU A 156 15.36 7.80 7.71
CA LEU A 156 15.81 7.81 6.32
C LEU A 156 17.31 8.19 6.19
N TRP A 157 17.86 8.98 7.09
CA TRP A 157 19.22 9.52 6.99
C TRP A 157 20.29 8.62 7.63
N GLU A 158 20.06 8.14 8.85
CA GLU A 158 21.06 7.37 9.65
C GLU A 158 21.57 6.08 9.00
N MET A 159 20.81 5.48 8.07
CA MET A 159 21.13 4.14 7.54
C MET A 159 21.87 4.16 6.19
N GLY A 160 22.41 5.31 5.77
CA GLY A 160 23.42 5.41 4.69
C GLY A 160 23.00 4.96 3.29
N MET A 161 21.72 4.66 3.04
CA MET A 161 21.24 4.22 1.73
C MET A 161 20.67 5.36 0.89
N PRO A 162 20.90 5.33 -0.45
CA PRO A 162 20.38 6.36 -1.33
C PRO A 162 18.86 6.45 -1.23
N PRO A 163 18.32 7.68 -1.40
CA PRO A 163 16.89 7.91 -1.40
C PRO A 163 16.25 7.33 -2.67
N TRP A 164 16.01 6.02 -2.66
CA TRP A 164 15.14 5.34 -3.62
C TRP A 164 13.81 5.00 -2.96
N PRO A 165 12.65 5.13 -3.64
CA PRO A 165 11.33 5.01 -3.01
C PRO A 165 11.08 3.64 -2.35
N PHE A 166 11.84 2.61 -2.75
CA PHE A 166 11.76 1.27 -2.18
C PHE A 166 12.78 1.00 -1.05
N SER A 167 13.81 1.86 -0.89
CA SER A 167 14.81 1.72 0.19
C SER A 167 14.24 2.03 1.57
N SER A 168 13.13 2.77 1.63
CA SER A 168 12.41 3.09 2.86
C SER A 168 11.65 1.89 3.42
N ALA A 169 11.23 0.94 2.59
CA ALA A 169 10.38 -0.17 3.01
C ALA A 169 11.13 -1.30 3.73
N GLY A 170 12.46 -1.36 3.58
CA GLY A 170 13.35 -2.23 4.36
C GLY A 170 13.77 -1.65 5.72
N ARG A 171 13.23 -0.49 6.12
CA ARG A 171 13.64 0.23 7.34
C ARG A 171 12.62 0.09 8.46
N LEU A 172 13.07 0.37 9.68
CA LEU A 172 12.20 0.41 10.85
C LEU A 172 11.04 1.40 10.64
N PHE A 173 9.82 0.91 10.81
CA PHE A 173 8.55 1.60 10.54
C PHE A 173 8.43 2.21 9.13
N GLY A 174 9.28 1.78 8.19
CA GLY A 174 9.26 2.28 6.83
C GLY A 174 9.78 3.71 6.63
N ALA A 175 10.48 4.28 7.62
CA ALA A 175 10.97 5.68 7.58
C ALA A 175 9.89 6.67 7.11
N GLY A 176 9.99 7.21 5.88
CA GLY A 176 9.00 8.14 5.30
C GLY A 176 7.55 7.61 5.28
N TYR A 177 7.35 6.29 5.24
CA TYR A 177 6.02 5.68 5.32
C TYR A 177 5.35 5.89 6.69
N LEU A 178 6.12 6.03 7.78
CA LEU A 178 5.57 6.33 9.11
C LEU A 178 4.80 7.66 9.11
N PHE A 179 5.39 8.70 8.51
CA PHE A 179 4.76 9.99 8.34
C PHE A 179 3.48 9.90 7.52
N ILE A 180 3.52 9.20 6.37
CA ILE A 180 2.35 9.02 5.50
C ILE A 180 1.22 8.28 6.21
N PHE A 181 1.56 7.23 6.95
CA PHE A 181 0.60 6.48 7.75
C PHE A 181 -0.06 7.37 8.80
N TYR A 182 0.74 8.22 9.46
CA TYR A 182 0.24 9.18 10.45
C TYR A 182 -0.69 10.24 9.84
N LEU A 183 -0.36 10.79 8.66
CA LEU A 183 -1.26 11.70 7.95
C LEU A 183 -2.60 11.03 7.62
N GLY A 184 -2.60 9.73 7.29
CA GLY A 184 -3.83 8.96 7.11
C GLY A 184 -4.66 8.86 8.39
N ILE A 185 -4.01 8.65 9.54
CA ILE A 185 -4.68 8.65 10.86
C ILE A 185 -5.31 10.03 11.13
N LEU A 186 -4.55 11.11 10.95
CA LEU A 186 -5.04 12.48 11.13
C LEU A 186 -6.21 12.80 10.18
N TYR A 187 -6.12 12.39 8.93
CA TYR A 187 -7.19 12.55 7.96
C TYR A 187 -8.50 11.92 8.46
N SER A 188 -8.44 10.70 9.02
CA SER A 188 -9.65 10.03 9.52
C SER A 188 -10.32 10.76 10.69
N ARG A 189 -9.53 11.49 11.47
CA ARG A 189 -9.98 12.22 12.67
C ARG A 189 -10.47 13.61 12.34
N ILE A 190 -9.67 14.39 11.59
CA ILE A 190 -9.95 15.79 11.27
C ILE A 190 -10.96 15.90 10.12
N LYS A 191 -10.94 14.94 9.18
CA LYS A 191 -11.77 14.93 7.96
C LYS A 191 -11.72 16.30 7.26
N PRO A 192 -10.57 16.68 6.68
CA PRO A 192 -10.39 18.00 6.10
C PRO A 192 -11.53 18.36 5.13
N GLY A 193 -11.97 19.62 5.22
CA GLY A 193 -13.04 20.14 4.38
C GLY A 193 -12.69 20.11 2.90
N LYS A 194 -13.71 20.15 2.04
CA LYS A 194 -13.54 20.11 0.57
C LYS A 194 -12.59 21.18 0.04
N PHE A 195 -12.55 22.36 0.66
CA PHE A 195 -11.67 23.47 0.24
C PHE A 195 -10.20 23.21 0.52
N ILE A 196 -9.87 22.57 1.66
CA ILE A 196 -8.50 22.16 1.97
C ILE A 196 -8.05 21.11 0.96
N LEU A 197 -8.92 20.15 0.65
CA LEU A 197 -8.65 19.13 -0.36
C LEU A 197 -8.45 19.74 -1.75
N LEU A 198 -9.29 20.72 -2.13
CA LEU A 198 -9.17 21.43 -3.40
C LEU A 198 -7.85 22.21 -3.46
N PHE A 199 -7.48 22.91 -2.40
CA PHE A 199 -6.21 23.61 -2.30
C PHE A 199 -5.03 22.66 -2.46
N LEU A 200 -5.01 21.53 -1.74
CA LEU A 200 -3.95 20.52 -1.87
C LEU A 200 -3.91 19.90 -3.27
N SER A 201 -5.07 19.72 -3.91
CA SER A 201 -5.17 19.24 -5.29
C SER A 201 -4.65 20.27 -6.30
N PHE A 202 -4.92 21.56 -6.08
CA PHE A 202 -4.37 22.65 -6.90
C PHE A 202 -2.85 22.72 -6.75
N VAL A 203 -2.33 22.66 -5.51
CA VAL A 203 -0.89 22.62 -5.23
C VAL A 203 -0.23 21.43 -5.95
N PHE A 204 -0.88 20.26 -5.94
CA PHE A 204 -0.44 19.10 -6.71
C PHE A 204 -0.34 19.40 -8.21
N ILE A 205 -1.44 19.85 -8.83
CA ILE A 205 -1.51 20.11 -10.28
C ILE A 205 -0.49 21.17 -10.69
N ALA A 206 -0.39 22.26 -9.93
CA ALA A 206 0.59 23.32 -10.18
C ALA A 206 2.03 22.82 -10.10
N ALA A 207 2.33 21.96 -9.13
CA ALA A 207 3.64 21.34 -9.01
C ALA A 207 3.94 20.37 -10.18
N GLU A 208 2.91 19.73 -10.76
CA GLU A 208 3.07 18.73 -11.84
C GLU A 208 3.34 19.44 -13.15
N ILE A 209 2.56 20.48 -13.41
CA ILE A 209 2.76 21.38 -14.53
C ILE A 209 4.17 21.96 -14.46
N ARG A 210 4.61 22.41 -13.28
CA ARG A 210 5.98 22.88 -13.08
C ARG A 210 7.02 21.78 -13.36
N TYR A 211 6.82 20.57 -12.87
CA TYR A 211 7.73 19.44 -13.11
C TYR A 211 7.81 19.07 -14.60
N MET A 212 6.68 19.12 -15.32
CA MET A 212 6.63 18.87 -16.76
C MET A 212 7.30 19.99 -17.58
N ILE A 213 7.20 21.24 -17.14
CA ILE A 213 7.75 22.42 -17.85
C ILE A 213 9.24 22.66 -17.52
N LEU A 214 9.66 22.38 -16.28
CA LEU A 214 11.03 22.59 -15.80
C LEU A 214 11.69 21.24 -15.46
N PRO A 215 12.24 20.52 -16.46
CA PRO A 215 12.87 19.22 -16.24
C PRO A 215 14.12 19.29 -15.33
N SER A 216 14.67 20.48 -15.09
CA SER A 216 15.78 20.75 -14.17
C SER A 216 15.28 21.02 -12.74
N PHE A 217 14.67 20.03 -12.10
CA PHE A 217 14.57 20.07 -10.64
C PHE A 217 15.98 19.88 -10.06
N PRO A 218 16.39 20.66 -9.04
CA PRO A 218 17.73 20.54 -8.49
C PRO A 218 17.95 19.09 -7.99
N PRO A 219 19.06 18.43 -8.40
CA PRO A 219 19.38 17.04 -8.03
C PRO A 219 19.58 16.85 -6.51
N GLU A 220 19.61 17.95 -5.76
CA GLU A 220 19.91 18.03 -4.33
C GLU A 220 18.70 17.71 -3.44
N ILE A 221 17.46 17.86 -3.93
CA ILE A 221 16.29 17.37 -3.19
C ILE A 221 16.17 15.87 -3.47
N SER A 222 16.48 15.07 -2.45
CA SER A 222 16.26 13.62 -2.40
C SER A 222 15.04 13.20 -3.24
N PRO A 223 15.22 12.44 -4.34
CA PRO A 223 14.13 11.93 -5.19
C PRO A 223 13.01 11.21 -4.42
N THR A 224 13.36 10.68 -3.24
CA THR A 224 12.41 10.09 -2.29
C THR A 224 11.50 11.11 -1.61
N PHE A 225 12.02 12.27 -1.20
CA PHE A 225 11.19 13.33 -0.62
C PHE A 225 10.19 13.88 -1.64
N PHE A 226 10.66 14.10 -2.87
CA PHE A 226 9.78 14.50 -3.97
C PHE A 226 8.72 13.43 -4.22
N SER A 227 9.12 12.16 -4.42
CA SER A 227 8.18 11.06 -4.65
C SER A 227 7.15 10.92 -3.53
N PHE A 228 7.54 11.04 -2.25
CA PHE A 228 6.61 10.96 -1.13
C PHE A 228 5.61 12.11 -1.10
N THR A 229 6.09 13.35 -1.22
CA THR A 229 5.25 14.54 -1.24
C THR A 229 4.31 14.51 -2.44
N TRP A 230 4.84 14.11 -3.60
CA TRP A 230 4.11 13.90 -4.84
C TRP A 230 2.95 12.93 -4.67
N SER A 231 3.23 11.77 -4.07
CA SER A 231 2.24 10.70 -3.89
C SER A 231 1.11 11.08 -2.93
N ILE A 232 1.45 11.80 -1.85
CA ILE A 232 0.47 12.31 -0.89
C ILE A 232 -0.40 13.37 -1.54
N LEU A 233 0.20 14.32 -2.27
CA LEU A 233 -0.55 15.37 -2.95
C LEU A 233 -1.45 14.79 -4.05
N PHE A 234 -1.00 13.75 -4.75
CA PHE A 234 -1.77 13.06 -5.78
C PHE A 234 -3.05 12.40 -5.25
N ILE A 235 -3.10 11.97 -3.98
CA ILE A 235 -4.28 11.27 -3.46
C ILE A 235 -5.51 12.18 -3.30
N PHE A 236 -5.29 13.47 -3.04
CA PHE A 236 -6.35 14.42 -2.73
C PHE A 236 -7.32 14.70 -3.89
N PRO A 237 -6.87 14.90 -5.14
CA PRO A 237 -7.79 15.04 -6.27
C PRO A 237 -8.68 13.80 -6.42
N PHE A 238 -8.14 12.59 -6.27
CA PHE A 238 -8.97 11.37 -6.34
C PHE A 238 -9.90 11.22 -5.13
N ILE A 239 -9.49 11.64 -3.93
CA ILE A 239 -10.39 11.70 -2.77
C ILE A 239 -11.60 12.59 -3.09
N LEU A 240 -11.41 13.74 -3.73
CA LEU A 240 -12.51 14.61 -4.14
C LEU A 240 -13.41 13.94 -5.18
N ILE A 241 -12.81 13.36 -6.22
CA ILE A 241 -13.53 12.64 -7.29
C ILE A 241 -14.35 11.49 -6.69
N PHE A 242 -13.77 10.63 -5.86
CA PHE A 242 -14.45 9.45 -5.33
C PHE A 242 -15.40 9.74 -4.16
N ARG A 243 -15.26 10.89 -3.48
CA ARG A 243 -16.26 11.35 -2.52
C ARG A 243 -17.53 11.88 -3.19
N SER A 244 -17.48 12.25 -4.48
CA SER A 244 -18.62 12.80 -5.23
C SER A 244 -19.75 11.79 -5.57
N LYS A 245 -19.74 10.59 -4.96
CA LYS A 245 -20.65 9.46 -5.21
C LYS A 245 -20.46 8.74 -6.55
N MET A 246 -19.43 9.05 -7.34
CA MET A 246 -19.05 8.23 -8.49
C MET A 246 -18.74 6.80 -8.03
N ARG A 247 -19.58 5.83 -8.42
CA ARG A 247 -19.37 4.42 -8.15
C ARG A 247 -18.57 3.80 -9.28
N LEU A 248 -17.30 3.50 -9.02
CA LEU A 248 -16.48 2.73 -9.95
C LEU A 248 -16.41 1.28 -9.47
N PHE A 249 -17.51 0.54 -9.68
CA PHE A 249 -17.67 -0.83 -9.21
C PHE A 249 -16.46 -1.75 -9.50
N PRO A 250 -15.81 -1.70 -10.69
CA PRO A 250 -14.63 -2.52 -10.95
C PRO A 250 -13.44 -2.17 -10.04
N LEU A 251 -13.13 -0.88 -9.87
CA LEU A 251 -12.03 -0.44 -9.02
C LEU A 251 -12.32 -0.67 -7.54
N GLU A 252 -13.57 -0.44 -7.12
CA GLU A 252 -13.99 -0.80 -5.77
C GLU A 252 -13.77 -2.30 -5.52
N PHE A 253 -14.18 -3.15 -6.46
CA PHE A 253 -14.01 -4.60 -6.38
C PHE A 253 -12.54 -4.99 -6.25
N LEU A 254 -11.68 -4.51 -7.15
CA LEU A 254 -10.22 -4.75 -7.08
C LEU A 254 -9.65 -4.28 -5.73
N GLY A 255 -10.07 -3.11 -5.26
CA GLY A 255 -9.67 -2.58 -3.97
C GLY A 255 -10.03 -3.44 -2.78
N ARG A 256 -11.18 -4.12 -2.80
CA ARG A 256 -11.59 -5.05 -1.73
C ARG A 256 -10.65 -6.26 -1.64
N HIS A 257 -10.07 -6.64 -2.77
CA HIS A 257 -9.22 -7.80 -2.93
C HIS A 257 -7.74 -7.43 -3.09
N ALA A 258 -7.39 -6.15 -2.91
CA ALA A 258 -6.05 -5.62 -3.18
C ALA A 258 -4.94 -6.38 -2.43
N LEU A 259 -5.19 -6.86 -1.21
CA LEU A 259 -4.21 -7.67 -0.47
C LEU A 259 -3.85 -8.97 -1.21
N TYR A 260 -4.83 -9.69 -1.77
CA TYR A 260 -4.55 -10.93 -2.48
C TYR A 260 -3.87 -10.66 -3.81
N ILE A 261 -4.37 -9.67 -4.54
CA ILE A 261 -3.72 -9.23 -5.78
C ILE A 261 -2.26 -8.91 -5.46
N TYR A 262 -1.99 -8.13 -4.41
CA TYR A 262 -0.65 -7.79 -3.97
C TYR A 262 0.21 -9.02 -3.65
N LEU A 263 -0.32 -9.99 -2.90
CA LEU A 263 0.42 -11.18 -2.48
C LEU A 263 0.75 -12.16 -3.63
N TYR A 264 -0.07 -12.21 -4.69
CA TYR A 264 0.05 -13.27 -5.71
C TYR A 264 0.40 -12.76 -7.12
N HIS A 265 0.14 -11.49 -7.47
CA HIS A 265 0.34 -11.01 -8.85
C HIS A 265 1.79 -11.17 -9.32
N TYR A 266 2.78 -10.90 -8.46
CA TYR A 266 4.19 -10.97 -8.85
C TYR A 266 4.63 -12.40 -9.17
N LEU A 267 4.25 -13.37 -8.33
CA LEU A 267 4.41 -14.80 -8.63
C LEU A 267 3.77 -15.18 -9.97
N ILE A 268 2.54 -14.73 -10.22
CA ILE A 268 1.84 -15.03 -11.48
C ILE A 268 2.58 -14.44 -12.68
N LEU A 269 3.10 -13.22 -12.56
CA LEU A 269 3.90 -12.59 -13.61
C LEU A 269 5.20 -13.38 -13.86
N LEU A 270 5.90 -13.82 -12.81
CA LEU A 270 7.10 -14.65 -12.93
C LEU A 270 6.80 -15.99 -13.63
N LEU A 271 5.75 -16.69 -13.19
CA LEU A 271 5.34 -17.95 -13.80
C LEU A 271 4.89 -17.74 -15.25
N SER A 272 4.18 -16.67 -15.55
CA SER A 272 3.77 -16.33 -16.91
C SER A 272 4.97 -16.01 -17.80
N ARG A 273 5.98 -15.30 -17.29
CA ARG A 273 7.23 -15.08 -18.03
C ARG A 273 7.96 -16.38 -18.33
N LYS A 274 7.92 -17.34 -17.42
CA LYS A 274 8.58 -18.65 -17.57
C LYS A 274 7.83 -19.60 -18.51
N TYR A 275 6.49 -19.66 -18.43
CA TYR A 275 5.69 -20.70 -19.08
C TYR A 275 4.75 -20.18 -20.18
N LEU A 276 4.40 -18.91 -20.16
CA LEU A 276 3.43 -18.28 -21.07
C LEU A 276 4.06 -17.13 -21.86
N ALA A 277 5.37 -17.15 -22.09
CA ALA A 277 6.09 -16.04 -22.74
C ALA A 277 5.56 -15.71 -24.15
N SER A 278 4.99 -16.69 -24.86
CA SER A 278 4.40 -16.52 -26.19
C SER A 278 2.97 -15.97 -26.17
N PHE A 279 2.33 -15.88 -25.01
CA PHE A 279 0.95 -15.38 -24.92
C PHE A 279 0.93 -13.85 -25.04
N PRO A 280 -0.15 -13.27 -25.61
CA PRO A 280 -0.34 -11.83 -25.63
C PRO A 280 -0.20 -11.21 -24.22
N TYR A 281 0.61 -10.16 -24.10
CA TYR A 281 0.88 -9.49 -22.82
C TYR A 281 -0.39 -9.06 -22.08
N ILE A 282 -1.42 -8.62 -22.81
CA ILE A 282 -2.71 -8.25 -22.20
C ILE A 282 -3.38 -9.42 -21.47
N ILE A 283 -3.23 -10.66 -21.96
CA ILE A 283 -3.77 -11.85 -21.30
C ILE A 283 -2.99 -12.12 -20.01
N ILE A 284 -1.66 -12.02 -20.03
CA ILE A 284 -0.81 -12.17 -18.85
C ILE A 284 -1.20 -11.13 -17.78
N LEU A 285 -1.41 -9.88 -18.20
CA LEU A 285 -1.83 -8.81 -17.31
C LEU A 285 -3.20 -9.11 -16.69
N VAL A 286 -4.17 -9.56 -17.49
CA VAL A 286 -5.50 -9.96 -16.98
C VAL A 286 -5.40 -11.14 -15.99
N LEU A 287 -4.59 -12.16 -16.28
CA LEU A 287 -4.37 -13.30 -15.38
C LEU A 287 -3.79 -12.88 -14.04
N SER A 288 -2.91 -11.87 -14.03
CA SER A 288 -2.34 -11.32 -12.78
C SER A 288 -3.37 -10.65 -11.87
N PHE A 289 -4.56 -10.34 -12.36
CA PHE A 289 -5.72 -9.92 -11.55
C PHE A 289 -6.70 -11.06 -11.27
N LEU A 290 -7.03 -11.88 -12.28
CA LEU A 290 -8.08 -12.90 -12.14
C LEU A 290 -7.69 -14.06 -11.20
N LEU A 291 -6.45 -14.53 -11.25
CA LEU A 291 -6.02 -15.63 -10.40
C LEU A 291 -5.99 -15.26 -8.91
N PRO A 292 -5.45 -14.09 -8.49
CA PRO A 292 -5.53 -13.67 -7.09
C PRO A 292 -6.96 -13.42 -6.61
N LEU A 293 -7.83 -12.92 -7.49
CA LEU A 293 -9.26 -12.77 -7.19
C LEU A 293 -9.93 -14.12 -6.93
N SER A 294 -9.58 -15.14 -7.72
CA SER A 294 -10.07 -16.51 -7.54
C SER A 294 -9.61 -17.10 -6.20
N ILE A 295 -8.32 -16.93 -5.86
CA ILE A 295 -7.77 -17.33 -4.55
C ILE A 295 -8.52 -16.63 -3.41
N SER A 296 -8.77 -15.33 -3.55
CA SER A 296 -9.53 -14.56 -2.57
C SER A 296 -10.95 -15.08 -2.38
N ALA A 297 -11.64 -15.41 -3.48
CA ALA A 297 -12.99 -15.98 -3.46
C ALA A 297 -13.02 -17.35 -2.75
N ILE A 298 -12.07 -18.24 -3.05
CA ILE A 298 -11.95 -19.56 -2.41
C ILE A 298 -11.73 -19.41 -0.90
N ARG A 299 -10.75 -18.61 -0.48
CA ARG A 299 -10.48 -18.42 0.96
C ARG A 299 -11.66 -17.79 1.70
N ASN A 300 -12.40 -16.88 1.07
CA ASN A 300 -13.62 -16.30 1.67
C ASN A 300 -14.79 -17.31 1.77
N LYS A 301 -14.84 -18.33 0.91
CA LYS A 301 -15.78 -19.45 1.06
C LYS A 301 -15.35 -20.37 2.21
N VAL A 302 -14.08 -20.78 2.25
CA VAL A 302 -13.53 -21.64 3.32
C VAL A 302 -13.72 -20.99 4.70
N ALA A 303 -13.37 -19.72 4.85
CA ALA A 303 -13.52 -19.00 6.11
C ALA A 303 -14.99 -18.89 6.58
N ARG A 304 -15.96 -18.91 5.66
CA ARG A 304 -17.39 -18.95 6.00
C ARG A 304 -17.84 -20.36 6.36
N GLY A 305 -17.39 -21.37 5.63
CA GLY A 305 -17.69 -22.78 5.90
C GLY A 305 -17.23 -23.23 7.29
N VAL A 306 -16.02 -22.83 7.72
CA VAL A 306 -15.48 -23.18 9.05
C VAL A 306 -16.32 -22.60 10.20
N ILE A 307 -17.02 -21.48 9.99
CA ILE A 307 -17.90 -20.87 11.02
C ILE A 307 -19.20 -21.66 11.20
N TYR A 308 -19.61 -22.48 10.23
CA TYR A 308 -20.82 -23.31 10.34
C TYR A 308 -20.58 -24.67 11.02
N TYR A 309 -19.32 -25.02 11.29
CA TYR A 309 -18.94 -26.29 11.91
C TYR A 309 -18.27 -26.12 13.29
N LEU A 310 -18.29 -24.90 13.85
CA LEU A 310 -17.83 -24.55 15.21
C LEU A 310 -18.98 -23.93 16.00
#